data_AF-A0A928B455-F1
#
_entry.id   AF-A0A928B455-F1
#
_cell.length_a   1.000
_cell.length_b   1.000
_cell.length_c   1.000
_cell.angle_alpha   90.00
_cell.angle_beta   90.00
_cell.angle_gamma   90.00
#
_symmetry.space_group_name_H-M   'P 1'
#
loop_
_entity.id
_entity.type
_entity.pdbx_description
1 polymer ?
#
loop_
_entity_poly.entity_id
_entity_poly.type
_entity_poly.pdbx_seq_one_letter_code
_entity_poly.pdbx_strand_id
1 'polypeptide(L)'
;MKRLLSTLFLLLFVSIQVNAQMVNEKGEKTYMANIAVVVNENIYNIDGGKMVKVRIPGRESLASAFTLYLSNHFAQNGFLVVNSDASINEKINAVISENKLEEYIDGLAVQAKNVGAQFIALLDYTMCMEDNKYVTNDFSFRYIDVNSNVAVHQYVSNEVVCYSADDLGIATTQVVEKFKTEFNDFFNTQFLPQFVVSEVDGKKTRQFATRQMPLYPNANIDYYKWYYENAYFQGKEIKFCCLDYLASSAPFSKAKMDNQTGAIQLTSDKPISVNPQEILATSGAKWFSVGTSLLPQLCTFVELPYDENSSEGYVRKSVNQAVYNALSTSPNHIMIIESDLLPELKQERERQKAEAFLYAENNTRKAYLDKFKTGAFGAQFLLDIDDFKVDKDNWKKVSFTLNCHFVDKNAVHKSTSINCHISNLKEVLAYHINEYFMTPITIASIDKKTLSVYTPLYLHALPEEVFYLYNYIETDNPVTGEVSYQRVPIAEYKYIEWKGQKHNLELVKVLNKDIFGKVEELRVRDKESRANFSLLKKMEEPIKVDKDNSAFAKSQKTEKMINALSKFGSR
;
A
#
# COMPACT_ATOMS: atom_id res chain seq x y z
N MET A 1 -23.76 -10.03 -23.04
CA MET A 1 -22.45 -9.62 -22.50
C MET A 1 -22.53 -9.16 -21.05
N LYS A 2 -23.03 -7.95 -20.74
CA LYS A 2 -23.15 -7.49 -19.35
C LYS A 2 -23.78 -8.55 -18.42
N ARG A 3 -24.91 -9.18 -18.84
CA ARG A 3 -25.69 -10.18 -18.06
C ARG A 3 -24.97 -11.50 -17.79
N LEU A 4 -24.04 -11.89 -18.64
CA LEU A 4 -23.26 -13.11 -18.47
C LEU A 4 -22.14 -12.88 -17.42
N LEU A 5 -21.55 -11.68 -17.46
CA LEU A 5 -20.40 -11.28 -16.62
C LEU A 5 -20.68 -11.42 -15.12
N SER A 6 -21.81 -10.85 -14.66
CA SER A 6 -22.16 -10.87 -13.23
C SER A 6 -22.46 -12.26 -12.71
N THR A 7 -23.12 -13.09 -13.52
CA THR A 7 -23.53 -14.44 -13.10
C THR A 7 -22.33 -15.38 -13.07
N LEU A 8 -21.38 -15.23 -13.99
CA LEU A 8 -20.10 -15.96 -13.95
C LEU A 8 -19.24 -15.51 -12.77
N PHE A 9 -19.16 -14.20 -12.51
CA PHE A 9 -18.48 -13.63 -11.34
C PHE A 9 -19.03 -14.24 -10.04
N LEU A 10 -20.37 -14.31 -9.90
CA LEU A 10 -21.04 -14.88 -8.74
C LEU A 10 -20.68 -16.35 -8.52
N LEU A 11 -20.76 -17.17 -9.58
CA LEU A 11 -20.46 -18.61 -9.49
C LEU A 11 -19.00 -18.89 -9.13
N LEU A 12 -18.05 -18.06 -9.58
CA LEU A 12 -16.61 -18.23 -9.33
C LEU A 12 -16.17 -17.79 -7.91
N PHE A 13 -17.01 -17.06 -7.18
CA PHE A 13 -16.73 -16.64 -5.80
C PHE A 13 -17.26 -17.59 -4.72
N VAL A 14 -18.11 -18.57 -5.08
CA VAL A 14 -18.80 -19.49 -4.13
C VAL A 14 -18.04 -20.82 -3.92
N SER A 15 -16.70 -20.81 -3.94
CA SER A 15 -15.93 -21.99 -3.50
C SER A 15 -15.91 -22.05 -1.97
N ILE A 16 -16.80 -22.84 -1.38
CA ILE A 16 -16.86 -23.10 0.07
C ILE A 16 -15.63 -23.93 0.47
N GLN A 17 -14.64 -23.31 1.10
CA GLN A 17 -13.60 -24.03 1.84
C GLN A 17 -14.08 -24.24 3.28
N VAL A 18 -14.16 -25.51 3.70
CA VAL A 18 -14.44 -25.91 5.08
C VAL A 18 -13.13 -25.83 5.87
N ASN A 19 -13.05 -24.92 6.84
CA ASN A 19 -11.86 -24.71 7.67
C ASN A 19 -12.22 -24.70 9.16
N ALA A 20 -11.24 -25.07 10.00
CA ALA A 20 -11.35 -25.15 11.45
C ALA A 20 -11.66 -23.79 12.09
N GLN A 21 -12.52 -23.78 13.12
CA GLN A 21 -12.88 -22.59 13.91
C GLN A 21 -12.04 -22.53 15.18
N MET A 22 -11.67 -21.32 15.61
CA MET A 22 -10.93 -21.15 16.86
C MET A 22 -11.88 -21.07 18.04
N VAL A 23 -11.53 -21.80 19.09
CA VAL A 23 -12.28 -21.86 20.32
C VAL A 23 -11.37 -21.49 21.49
N ASN A 24 -11.88 -20.76 22.48
CA ASN A 24 -11.14 -20.51 23.72
C ASN A 24 -11.01 -21.80 24.55
N GLU A 25 -10.36 -21.70 25.71
CA GLU A 25 -10.19 -22.81 26.66
C GLU A 25 -11.52 -23.46 27.12
N LYS A 26 -12.65 -22.77 26.91
CA LYS A 26 -14.01 -23.25 27.22
C LYS A 26 -14.75 -23.82 26.00
N GLY A 27 -14.13 -23.85 24.82
CA GLY A 27 -14.77 -24.31 23.58
C GLY A 27 -15.62 -23.24 22.86
N GLU A 28 -15.57 -21.97 23.28
CA GLU A 28 -16.37 -20.89 22.68
C GLU A 28 -15.63 -20.21 21.53
N LYS A 29 -16.35 -19.87 20.45
CA LYS A 29 -15.76 -19.22 19.27
C LYS A 29 -15.06 -17.90 19.63
N THR A 30 -13.79 -17.78 19.27
CA THR A 30 -13.02 -16.54 19.44
C THR A 30 -12.73 -15.92 18.07
N TYR A 31 -12.45 -14.62 18.05
CA TYR A 31 -12.11 -13.88 16.84
C TYR A 31 -10.83 -13.07 17.09
N MET A 32 -10.02 -12.90 16.05
CA MET A 32 -8.81 -12.09 16.05
C MET A 32 -9.14 -10.61 16.24
N ALA A 33 -10.10 -10.12 15.47
CA ALA A 33 -10.58 -8.75 15.53
C ALA A 33 -11.93 -8.64 14.84
N ASN A 34 -12.60 -7.52 15.11
CA ASN A 34 -13.84 -7.15 14.44
C ASN A 34 -13.53 -6.31 13.20
N ILE A 35 -14.12 -6.66 12.05
CA ILE A 35 -13.90 -5.95 10.80
C ILE A 35 -15.22 -5.61 10.11
N ALA A 36 -15.29 -4.41 9.54
CA ALA A 36 -16.36 -4.01 8.62
C ALA A 36 -15.87 -4.15 7.17
N VAL A 37 -16.66 -4.80 6.32
CA VAL A 37 -16.36 -4.95 4.89
C VAL A 37 -17.24 -3.98 4.09
N VAL A 38 -16.62 -3.03 3.40
CA VAL A 38 -17.32 -2.03 2.59
C VAL A 38 -16.91 -2.21 1.14
N VAL A 39 -17.88 -2.37 0.24
CA VAL A 39 -17.60 -2.48 -1.20
C VAL A 39 -18.33 -1.40 -1.96
N ASN A 40 -17.57 -0.58 -2.68
CA ASN A 40 -18.08 0.42 -3.59
C ASN A 40 -17.92 -0.08 -5.03
N GLU A 41 -18.98 0.00 -5.82
CA GLU A 41 -18.98 -0.35 -7.23
C GLU A 41 -19.26 0.89 -8.08
N ASN A 42 -18.38 1.13 -9.06
CA ASN A 42 -18.54 2.20 -10.04
C ASN A 42 -18.40 1.64 -11.45
N ILE A 43 -19.45 1.73 -12.25
CA ILE A 43 -19.44 1.23 -13.62
C ILE A 43 -19.62 2.41 -14.58
N TYR A 44 -18.66 2.57 -15.49
CA TYR A 44 -18.62 3.60 -16.51
C TYR A 44 -18.71 2.98 -17.90
N ASN A 45 -19.40 3.68 -18.80
CA ASN A 45 -19.36 3.39 -20.23
C ASN A 45 -18.98 4.66 -20.99
N ILE A 46 -18.00 4.56 -21.87
CA ILE A 46 -17.55 5.63 -22.76
C ILE A 46 -18.06 5.31 -24.15
N ASP A 47 -18.93 6.17 -24.65
CA ASP A 47 -19.50 6.08 -26.00
C ASP A 47 -19.33 7.44 -26.68
N GLY A 48 -18.63 7.47 -27.81
CA GLY A 48 -18.36 8.71 -28.57
C GLY A 48 -17.66 9.80 -27.76
N GLY A 49 -16.81 9.43 -26.80
CA GLY A 49 -16.05 10.35 -25.94
C GLY A 49 -16.84 10.91 -24.73
N LYS A 50 -18.11 10.51 -24.55
CA LYS A 50 -18.89 10.86 -23.35
C LYS A 50 -18.96 9.67 -22.41
N MET A 51 -18.52 9.87 -21.18
CA MET A 51 -18.64 8.87 -20.12
C MET A 51 -20.00 8.99 -19.45
N VAL A 52 -20.67 7.86 -19.27
CA VAL A 52 -21.94 7.74 -18.55
C VAL A 52 -21.78 6.68 -17.47
N LYS A 53 -22.06 7.04 -16.21
CA LYS A 53 -22.16 6.05 -15.13
C LYS A 53 -23.35 5.13 -15.43
N VAL A 54 -23.09 3.84 -15.60
CA VAL A 54 -24.13 2.86 -15.92
C VAL A 54 -24.61 2.22 -14.62
N ARG A 55 -25.86 2.49 -14.24
CA ARG A 55 -26.57 1.60 -13.32
C ARG A 55 -27.00 0.38 -14.09
N ILE A 56 -26.74 -0.81 -13.57
CA ILE A 56 -27.26 -2.08 -14.13
C ILE A 56 -28.50 -2.46 -13.31
N PRO A 57 -29.74 -2.20 -13.78
CA PRO A 57 -30.93 -2.50 -13.01
C PRO A 57 -31.19 -4.02 -12.95
N GLY A 58 -31.63 -4.52 -11.80
CA GLY A 58 -32.15 -5.89 -11.65
C GLY A 58 -31.10 -7.00 -11.53
N ARG A 59 -29.91 -6.72 -10.97
CA ARG A 59 -28.93 -7.77 -10.64
C ARG A 59 -28.46 -7.69 -9.20
N GLU A 60 -28.11 -8.84 -8.65
CA GLU A 60 -27.14 -8.92 -7.56
C GLU A 60 -25.88 -8.17 -8.04
N SER A 61 -25.58 -7.04 -7.40
CA SER A 61 -24.43 -6.19 -7.76
C SER A 61 -23.13 -6.99 -7.66
N LEU A 62 -22.11 -6.69 -8.49
CA LEU A 62 -20.79 -7.32 -8.27
C LEU A 62 -20.26 -6.95 -6.88
N ALA A 63 -20.65 -5.78 -6.37
CA ALA A 63 -20.41 -5.38 -4.99
C ALA A 63 -20.90 -6.44 -3.97
N SER A 64 -22.06 -7.06 -4.18
CA SER A 64 -22.56 -8.14 -3.31
C SER A 64 -21.67 -9.39 -3.38
N ALA A 65 -21.22 -9.77 -4.58
CA ALA A 65 -20.33 -10.91 -4.77
C ALA A 65 -18.95 -10.68 -4.11
N PHE A 66 -18.38 -9.48 -4.28
CA PHE A 66 -17.14 -9.10 -3.61
C PHE A 66 -17.32 -9.01 -2.10
N THR A 67 -18.42 -8.43 -1.62
CA THR A 67 -18.71 -8.36 -0.18
C THR A 67 -18.78 -9.75 0.43
N LEU A 68 -19.46 -10.69 -0.23
CA LEU A 68 -19.54 -12.08 0.21
C LEU A 68 -18.17 -12.76 0.21
N TYR A 69 -17.39 -12.59 -0.87
CA TYR A 69 -16.04 -13.16 -0.94
C TYR A 69 -15.14 -12.63 0.17
N LEU A 70 -15.06 -11.31 0.33
CA LEU A 70 -14.24 -10.67 1.36
C LEU A 70 -14.71 -11.08 2.76
N SER A 71 -16.01 -11.06 3.03
CA SER A 71 -16.57 -11.47 4.33
C SER A 71 -16.24 -12.92 4.64
N ASN A 72 -16.39 -13.83 3.67
CA ASN A 72 -16.01 -15.23 3.82
C ASN A 72 -14.51 -15.37 4.04
N HIS A 73 -13.68 -14.64 3.29
CA HIS A 73 -12.24 -14.66 3.44
C HIS A 73 -11.82 -14.20 4.83
N PHE A 74 -12.31 -13.06 5.30
CA PHE A 74 -12.02 -12.55 6.64
C PHE A 74 -12.52 -13.50 7.74
N ALA A 75 -13.73 -14.05 7.60
CA ALA A 75 -14.26 -15.02 8.56
C ALA A 75 -13.43 -16.32 8.59
N GLN A 76 -12.96 -16.81 7.44
CA GLN A 76 -12.04 -17.94 7.34
C GLN A 76 -10.67 -17.65 7.96
N ASN A 77 -10.28 -16.37 8.01
CA ASN A 77 -9.06 -15.90 8.65
C ASN A 77 -9.28 -15.41 10.09
N GLY A 78 -10.40 -15.80 10.72
CA GLY A 78 -10.64 -15.58 12.15
C GLY A 78 -11.13 -14.18 12.52
N PHE A 79 -11.56 -13.35 11.58
CA PHE A 79 -12.19 -12.07 11.88
C PHE A 79 -13.70 -12.23 12.13
N LEU A 80 -14.24 -11.41 13.03
CA LEU A 80 -15.68 -11.23 13.13
C LEU A 80 -16.09 -10.13 12.13
N VAL A 81 -16.82 -10.49 11.09
CA VAL A 81 -17.39 -9.52 10.15
C VAL A 81 -18.63 -8.92 10.80
N VAL A 82 -18.57 -7.66 11.23
CA VAL A 82 -19.64 -7.04 12.04
C VAL A 82 -20.82 -6.53 11.21
N ASN A 83 -20.68 -6.46 9.88
CA ASN A 83 -21.71 -6.01 8.96
C ASN A 83 -22.18 -7.08 7.96
N SER A 84 -22.11 -8.36 8.34
CA SER A 84 -22.56 -9.48 7.50
C SER A 84 -24.09 -9.59 7.35
N ASP A 85 -24.86 -8.81 8.12
CA ASP A 85 -26.33 -8.84 8.11
C ASP A 85 -26.89 -7.75 7.16
N ALA A 86 -27.84 -8.12 6.30
CA ALA A 86 -28.47 -7.19 5.36
C ALA A 86 -29.11 -5.98 6.06
N SER A 87 -29.65 -6.18 7.27
CA SER A 87 -30.21 -5.10 8.09
C SER A 87 -29.15 -4.16 8.65
N ILE A 88 -27.92 -4.64 8.89
CA ILE A 88 -26.79 -3.83 9.35
C ILE A 88 -26.12 -3.14 8.17
N ASN A 89 -26.02 -3.78 7.01
CA ASN A 89 -25.61 -3.12 5.77
C ASN A 89 -26.60 -2.06 5.32
N GLU A 90 -27.90 -2.30 5.44
CA GLU A 90 -28.92 -1.27 5.23
C GLU A 90 -28.82 -0.16 6.27
N LYS A 91 -28.51 -0.45 7.54
CA LYS A 91 -28.23 0.61 8.54
C LYS A 91 -26.96 1.38 8.23
N ILE A 92 -25.88 0.74 7.81
CA ILE A 92 -24.64 1.41 7.39
C ILE A 92 -24.92 2.26 6.16
N ASN A 93 -25.62 1.72 5.15
CA ASN A 93 -25.97 2.45 3.93
C ASN A 93 -27.01 3.54 4.16
N ALA A 94 -27.99 3.34 5.05
CA ALA A 94 -28.97 4.33 5.49
C ALA A 94 -28.27 5.44 6.26
N VAL A 95 -27.37 5.13 7.19
CA VAL A 95 -26.52 6.11 7.88
C VAL A 95 -25.58 6.82 6.90
N ILE A 96 -25.09 6.16 5.85
CA ILE A 96 -24.30 6.78 4.76
C ILE A 96 -25.16 7.70 3.87
N SER A 97 -26.48 7.44 3.75
CA SER A 97 -27.37 8.13 2.80
C SER A 97 -28.30 9.18 3.44
N GLU A 98 -28.82 8.96 4.65
CA GLU A 98 -29.60 9.92 5.45
C GLU A 98 -28.72 11.08 5.95
N ASN A 99 -27.45 10.81 6.30
CA ASN A 99 -26.48 11.86 6.65
C ASN A 99 -25.99 12.71 5.46
N LYS A 100 -26.62 12.59 4.29
CA LYS A 100 -26.42 13.54 3.19
C LYS A 100 -27.22 14.84 3.37
N LEU A 101 -28.17 14.88 4.31
CA LEU A 101 -29.09 16.01 4.46
C LEU A 101 -29.21 16.57 5.89
N GLU A 102 -28.60 15.95 6.91
CA GLU A 102 -28.45 16.56 8.25
C GLU A 102 -26.99 16.47 8.73
N GLU A 103 -26.59 17.49 9.48
CA GLU A 103 -25.24 18.00 9.62
C GLU A 103 -24.25 17.13 10.45
N TYR A 104 -23.34 16.47 9.72
CA TYR A 104 -21.89 16.72 9.81
C TYR A 104 -20.97 16.15 10.94
N ILE A 105 -21.12 14.92 11.48
CA ILE A 105 -20.05 14.31 12.36
C ILE A 105 -19.60 12.86 12.04
N ASP A 106 -20.31 12.04 11.26
CA ASP A 106 -19.95 10.61 11.22
C ASP A 106 -19.21 10.17 9.94
N GLY A 107 -17.87 10.09 9.98
CA GLY A 107 -17.05 9.43 8.95
C GLY A 107 -17.18 7.89 8.99
N LEU A 108 -16.74 7.19 7.92
CA LEU A 108 -16.82 5.71 7.84
C LEU A 108 -16.16 5.01 9.05
N ALA A 109 -15.05 5.55 9.57
CA ALA A 109 -14.39 5.04 10.78
C ALA A 109 -15.30 5.12 12.02
N VAL A 110 -15.99 6.24 12.23
CA VAL A 110 -16.93 6.44 13.33
C VAL A 110 -18.12 5.49 13.21
N GLN A 111 -18.67 5.35 12.00
CA GLN A 111 -19.78 4.43 11.73
C GLN A 111 -19.37 2.97 11.97
N ALA A 112 -18.19 2.56 11.51
CA ALA A 112 -17.65 1.23 11.74
C ALA A 112 -17.39 0.96 13.23
N LYS A 113 -16.86 1.95 13.96
CA LYS A 113 -16.68 1.87 15.43
C LYS A 113 -17.99 1.65 16.16
N ASN A 114 -19.06 2.32 15.75
CA ASN A 114 -20.39 2.22 16.37
C ASN A 114 -21.02 0.83 16.21
N VAL A 115 -20.64 0.09 15.16
CA VAL A 115 -21.03 -1.33 14.99
C VAL A 115 -19.98 -2.31 15.54
N GLY A 116 -19.01 -1.80 16.30
CA GLY A 116 -18.00 -2.60 17.00
C GLY A 116 -16.80 -3.03 16.15
N ALA A 117 -16.59 -2.46 14.96
CA ALA A 117 -15.43 -2.75 14.14
C ALA A 117 -14.16 -2.12 14.72
N GLN A 118 -13.06 -2.87 14.67
CA GLN A 118 -11.70 -2.38 14.94
C GLN A 118 -11.00 -2.00 13.63
N PHE A 119 -11.44 -2.58 12.51
CA PHE A 119 -10.86 -2.36 11.20
C PHE A 119 -11.93 -2.19 10.13
N ILE A 120 -11.57 -1.51 9.05
CA ILE A 120 -12.36 -1.45 7.81
C ILE A 120 -11.55 -2.07 6.68
N ALA A 121 -12.15 -3.03 5.98
CA ALA A 121 -11.71 -3.48 4.66
C ALA A 121 -12.60 -2.83 3.61
N LEU A 122 -12.05 -1.90 2.84
CA LEU A 122 -12.76 -1.20 1.78
C LEU A 122 -12.23 -1.65 0.43
N LEU A 123 -13.13 -2.15 -0.42
CA LEU A 123 -12.86 -2.41 -1.83
C LEU A 123 -13.60 -1.38 -2.69
N ASP A 124 -12.87 -0.58 -3.44
CA ASP A 124 -13.45 0.23 -4.51
C ASP A 124 -13.18 -0.46 -5.85
N TYR A 125 -14.23 -1.04 -6.40
CA TYR A 125 -14.21 -1.66 -7.72
C TYR A 125 -14.74 -0.67 -8.75
N THR A 126 -13.92 -0.38 -9.76
CA THR A 126 -14.31 0.44 -10.90
C THR A 126 -14.18 -0.33 -12.21
N MET A 127 -15.27 -0.41 -12.97
CA MET A 127 -15.26 -0.96 -14.33
C MET A 127 -15.49 0.16 -15.34
N CYS A 128 -14.57 0.35 -16.28
CA CYS A 128 -14.73 1.27 -17.39
C CYS A 128 -14.81 0.49 -18.71
N MET A 129 -15.94 0.61 -19.41
CA MET A 129 -16.13 0.05 -20.75
C MET A 129 -15.97 1.16 -21.80
N GLU A 130 -15.12 0.97 -22.80
CA GLU A 130 -14.94 1.91 -23.91
C GLU A 130 -15.33 1.24 -25.23
N ASP A 131 -16.21 1.91 -25.99
CA ASP A 131 -16.71 1.48 -27.29
C ASP A 131 -17.29 0.05 -27.34
N ASN A 132 -17.77 -0.45 -26.18
CA ASN A 132 -18.19 -1.84 -25.98
C ASN A 132 -17.14 -2.93 -26.34
N LYS A 133 -15.87 -2.53 -26.50
CA LYS A 133 -14.77 -3.43 -26.88
C LYS A 133 -13.71 -3.53 -25.79
N TYR A 134 -13.39 -2.43 -25.13
CA TYR A 134 -12.31 -2.37 -24.14
C TYR A 134 -12.93 -2.31 -22.75
N VAL A 135 -12.47 -3.18 -21.85
CA VAL A 135 -12.94 -3.22 -20.46
C VAL A 135 -11.75 -3.08 -19.54
N THR A 136 -11.70 -1.98 -18.80
CA THR A 136 -10.73 -1.77 -17.71
C THR A 136 -11.42 -2.09 -16.39
N ASN A 137 -10.78 -2.92 -15.58
CA ASN A 137 -11.19 -3.29 -14.23
C ASN A 137 -10.13 -2.79 -13.26
N ASP A 138 -10.53 -1.87 -12.40
CA ASP A 138 -9.70 -1.26 -11.38
C ASP A 138 -10.20 -1.72 -10.00
N PHE A 139 -9.28 -2.26 -9.20
CA PHE A 139 -9.52 -2.67 -7.81
C PHE A 139 -8.61 -1.84 -6.91
N SER A 140 -9.22 -1.08 -6.01
CA SER A 140 -8.51 -0.45 -4.90
C SER A 140 -8.89 -1.11 -3.59
N PHE A 141 -7.94 -1.80 -2.98
CA PHE A 141 -8.04 -2.38 -1.66
C PHE A 141 -7.52 -1.39 -0.65
N ARG A 142 -8.28 -1.15 0.41
CA ARG A 142 -7.87 -0.33 1.55
C ARG A 142 -8.14 -1.09 2.84
N TYR A 143 -7.14 -1.11 3.69
CA TYR A 143 -7.27 -1.58 5.05
C TYR A 143 -7.02 -0.41 5.98
N ILE A 144 -7.98 -0.11 6.86
CA ILE A 144 -7.97 1.07 7.71
C ILE A 144 -8.16 0.65 9.16
N ASP A 145 -7.24 1.07 10.03
CA ASP A 145 -7.40 0.95 11.48
C ASP A 145 -8.36 2.03 11.99
N VAL A 146 -9.45 1.61 12.64
CA VAL A 146 -10.53 2.53 13.07
C VAL A 146 -10.07 3.47 14.18
N ASN A 147 -9.10 3.08 15.00
CA ASN A 147 -8.65 3.88 16.13
C ASN A 147 -7.65 4.96 15.72
N SER A 148 -6.72 4.61 14.84
CA SER A 148 -5.62 5.48 14.40
C SER A 148 -5.91 6.18 13.07
N ASN A 149 -6.90 5.69 12.32
CA ASN A 149 -7.22 6.14 10.96
C ASN A 149 -6.03 6.03 9.99
N VAL A 150 -5.10 5.13 10.30
CA VAL A 150 -3.98 4.78 9.44
C VAL A 150 -4.42 3.68 8.48
N ALA A 151 -4.09 3.86 7.21
CA ALA A 151 -4.48 2.99 6.13
C ALA A 151 -3.29 2.51 5.31
N VAL A 152 -3.47 1.32 4.72
CA VAL A 152 -2.61 0.76 3.68
C VAL A 152 -3.48 0.47 2.45
N HIS A 153 -2.95 0.79 1.27
CA HIS A 153 -3.66 0.75 0.01
C HIS A 153 -2.96 -0.16 -1.00
N GLN A 154 -3.72 -0.89 -1.80
CA GLN A 154 -3.21 -1.58 -2.98
C GLN A 154 -4.14 -1.34 -4.16
N TYR A 155 -3.55 -0.96 -5.29
CA TYR A 155 -4.26 -0.68 -6.53
C TYR A 155 -3.82 -1.63 -7.63
N VAL A 156 -4.81 -2.28 -8.24
CA VAL A 156 -4.66 -3.21 -9.34
C VAL A 156 -5.56 -2.77 -10.48
N SER A 157 -4.97 -2.56 -11.65
CA SER A 157 -5.71 -2.34 -12.89
C SER A 157 -5.53 -3.53 -13.83
N ASN A 158 -6.58 -3.85 -14.58
CA ASN A 158 -6.55 -4.86 -15.62
C ASN A 158 -7.39 -4.41 -16.82
N GLU A 159 -6.74 -4.26 -17.98
CA GLU A 159 -7.40 -3.90 -19.23
C GLU A 159 -7.53 -5.15 -20.12
N VAL A 160 -8.74 -5.40 -20.62
CA VAL A 160 -9.02 -6.51 -21.51
C VAL A 160 -9.75 -6.04 -22.75
N VAL A 161 -9.43 -6.65 -23.89
CA VAL A 161 -10.11 -6.41 -25.17
C VAL A 161 -11.06 -7.58 -25.44
N CYS A 162 -12.33 -7.27 -25.62
CA CYS A 162 -13.39 -8.25 -25.83
C CYS A 162 -13.96 -8.09 -27.24
N TYR A 163 -13.68 -9.03 -28.14
CA TYR A 163 -14.24 -9.05 -29.49
C TYR A 163 -15.51 -9.92 -29.59
N SER A 164 -15.72 -10.80 -28.61
CA SER A 164 -16.85 -11.73 -28.53
C SER A 164 -17.33 -11.96 -27.09
N ALA A 165 -18.44 -12.69 -26.93
CA ALA A 165 -18.94 -13.10 -25.62
C ALA A 165 -18.04 -14.18 -24.95
N ASP A 166 -17.30 -14.97 -25.73
CA ASP A 166 -16.37 -15.98 -25.21
C ASP A 166 -15.09 -15.32 -24.68
N ASP A 167 -14.56 -14.31 -25.40
CA ASP A 167 -13.44 -13.48 -24.93
C ASP A 167 -13.77 -12.83 -23.59
N LEU A 168 -15.03 -12.40 -23.44
CA LEU A 168 -15.52 -11.82 -22.21
C LEU A 168 -15.53 -12.83 -21.06
N GLY A 169 -15.88 -14.09 -21.30
CA GLY A 169 -15.85 -15.16 -20.29
C GLY A 169 -14.42 -15.45 -19.80
N ILE A 170 -13.46 -15.56 -20.72
CA ILE A 170 -12.04 -15.77 -20.40
C ILE A 170 -11.47 -14.57 -19.63
N ALA A 171 -11.74 -13.35 -20.11
CA ALA A 171 -11.33 -12.10 -19.47
C ALA A 171 -11.83 -12.01 -18.02
N THR A 172 -13.08 -12.40 -17.80
CA THR A 172 -13.73 -12.42 -16.49
C THR A 172 -13.01 -13.33 -15.51
N THR A 173 -12.71 -14.56 -15.91
CA THR A 173 -11.98 -15.52 -15.07
C THR A 173 -10.59 -15.00 -14.70
N GLN A 174 -9.86 -14.45 -15.66
CA GLN A 174 -8.53 -13.87 -15.42
C GLN A 174 -8.57 -12.69 -14.46
N VAL A 175 -9.58 -11.81 -14.58
CA VAL A 175 -9.80 -10.69 -13.67
C VAL A 175 -10.06 -11.20 -12.24
N VAL A 176 -10.91 -12.21 -12.07
CA VAL A 176 -11.21 -12.81 -10.76
C VAL A 176 -9.98 -13.47 -10.15
N GLU A 177 -9.22 -14.25 -10.92
CA GLU A 177 -8.00 -14.91 -10.44
C GLU A 177 -6.93 -13.89 -10.04
N LYS A 178 -6.76 -12.84 -10.85
CA LYS A 178 -5.86 -11.73 -10.52
C LYS A 178 -6.30 -11.02 -9.25
N PHE A 179 -7.59 -10.69 -9.13
CA PHE A 179 -8.16 -10.10 -7.92
C PHE A 179 -7.90 -10.96 -6.68
N LYS A 180 -8.18 -12.27 -6.75
CA LYS A 180 -7.98 -13.19 -5.61
C LYS A 180 -6.51 -13.27 -5.22
N THR A 181 -5.61 -13.39 -6.19
CA THR A 181 -4.16 -13.45 -5.95
C THR A 181 -3.68 -12.17 -5.27
N GLU A 182 -3.98 -11.01 -5.87
CA GLU A 182 -3.54 -9.71 -5.36
C GLU A 182 -4.15 -9.38 -3.99
N PHE A 183 -5.42 -9.72 -3.77
CA PHE A 183 -6.06 -9.55 -2.47
C PHE A 183 -5.45 -10.46 -1.41
N ASN A 184 -5.16 -11.72 -1.74
CA ASN A 184 -4.50 -12.63 -0.81
C ASN A 184 -3.08 -12.14 -0.48
N ASP A 185 -2.35 -11.61 -1.46
CA ASP A 185 -1.03 -11.02 -1.23
C ASP A 185 -1.15 -9.78 -0.33
N PHE A 186 -2.09 -8.87 -0.63
CA PHE A 186 -2.40 -7.73 0.22
C PHE A 186 -2.72 -8.16 1.66
N PHE A 187 -3.69 -9.07 1.82
CA PHE A 187 -4.12 -9.57 3.11
C PHE A 187 -2.97 -10.20 3.89
N ASN A 188 -2.17 -11.05 3.23
CA ASN A 188 -1.06 -11.73 3.87
C ASN A 188 0.05 -10.75 4.27
N THR A 189 0.28 -9.64 3.56
CA THR A 189 1.26 -8.62 4.00
C THR A 189 0.80 -7.89 5.26
N GLN A 190 -0.49 -7.59 5.39
CA GLN A 190 -1.04 -6.87 6.54
C GLN A 190 -1.24 -7.79 7.75
N PHE A 191 -1.54 -9.05 7.47
CA PHE A 191 -1.82 -10.07 8.46
C PHE A 191 -0.92 -11.29 8.27
N LEU A 192 0.38 -11.16 8.59
CA LEU A 192 1.32 -12.32 8.64
C LEU A 192 1.21 -13.21 9.89
N PRO A 193 1.13 -14.55 9.75
CA PRO A 193 1.16 -15.46 10.89
C PRO A 193 2.45 -15.38 11.69
N GLN A 194 2.31 -15.17 13.00
CA GLN A 194 3.40 -15.22 13.98
C GLN A 194 3.14 -16.36 14.96
N PHE A 195 4.22 -16.91 15.50
CA PHE A 195 4.17 -18.06 16.39
C PHE A 195 5.03 -17.80 17.64
N VAL A 196 4.50 -18.19 18.79
CA VAL A 196 5.27 -18.31 20.04
C VAL A 196 5.86 -19.70 20.07
N VAL A 197 7.19 -19.79 20.00
CA VAL A 197 7.89 -21.06 20.17
C VAL A 197 7.91 -21.40 21.65
N SER A 198 7.27 -22.51 22.02
CA SER A 198 7.21 -22.96 23.41
C SER A 198 8.33 -23.93 23.76
N GLU A 199 8.79 -24.72 22.78
CA GLU A 199 9.80 -25.76 22.99
C GLU A 199 10.60 -25.98 21.71
N VAL A 200 11.89 -26.26 21.90
CA VAL A 200 12.81 -26.65 20.83
C VAL A 200 13.64 -27.83 21.31
N ASP A 201 13.58 -28.94 20.57
CA ASP A 201 14.39 -30.14 20.78
C ASP A 201 15.16 -30.46 19.48
N GLY A 202 16.36 -29.92 19.37
CA GLY A 202 17.19 -30.02 18.17
C GLY A 202 16.49 -29.43 16.95
N LYS A 203 15.94 -30.29 16.08
CA LYS A 203 15.18 -29.87 14.88
C LYS A 203 13.67 -29.80 15.09
N LYS A 204 13.16 -30.28 16.22
CA LYS A 204 11.72 -30.29 16.48
C LYS A 204 11.34 -29.01 17.21
N THR A 205 10.33 -28.33 16.70
CA THR A 205 9.76 -27.14 17.33
C THR A 205 8.32 -27.42 17.71
N ARG A 206 7.92 -26.90 18.87
CA ARG A 206 6.53 -26.83 19.30
C ARG A 206 6.18 -25.36 19.47
N GLN A 207 5.08 -24.94 18.88
CA GLN A 207 4.70 -23.54 18.88
C GLN A 207 3.19 -23.35 18.81
N PHE A 208 2.76 -22.17 19.21
CA PHE A 208 1.39 -21.72 19.18
C PHE A 208 1.31 -20.52 18.24
N ALA A 209 0.32 -20.49 17.36
CA ALA A 209 0.04 -19.28 16.61
C ALA A 209 -0.34 -18.17 17.59
N THR A 210 0.23 -16.97 17.45
CA THR A 210 -0.13 -15.81 18.28
C THR A 210 -1.55 -15.31 18.01
N ARG A 211 -2.16 -15.80 16.92
CA ARG A 211 -3.53 -15.48 16.53
C ARG A 211 -4.12 -16.54 15.59
N GLN A 212 -5.40 -16.40 15.34
CA GLN A 212 -6.21 -17.22 14.46
C GLN A 212 -5.81 -17.03 12.99
N MET A 213 -5.28 -18.05 12.32
CA MET A 213 -4.89 -17.95 10.91
C MET A 213 -5.06 -19.28 10.17
N PRO A 214 -5.42 -19.26 8.87
CA PRO A 214 -5.41 -20.46 8.07
C PRO A 214 -3.97 -20.97 7.95
N LEU A 215 -3.78 -22.26 8.19
CA LEU A 215 -2.51 -22.92 7.94
C LEU A 215 -2.41 -23.20 6.45
N TYR A 216 -1.77 -22.31 5.69
CA TYR A 216 -1.50 -22.54 4.28
C TYR A 216 -0.61 -23.79 4.13
N PRO A 217 -1.08 -24.89 3.48
CA PRO A 217 -0.38 -26.19 3.53
C PRO A 217 1.05 -26.16 2.98
N ASN A 218 1.35 -25.21 2.09
CA ASN A 218 2.66 -25.07 1.46
C ASN A 218 3.56 -24.05 2.15
N ALA A 219 3.06 -23.32 3.15
CA ALA A 219 3.85 -22.30 3.80
C ALA A 219 4.84 -22.92 4.80
N ASN A 220 6.02 -22.32 4.90
CA ASN A 220 7.03 -22.65 5.88
C ASN A 220 7.01 -21.60 6.99
N ILE A 221 7.64 -21.93 8.11
CA ILE A 221 7.91 -21.02 9.22
C ILE A 221 9.41 -20.84 9.29
N ASP A 222 9.82 -19.58 9.21
CA ASP A 222 11.20 -19.19 9.38
C ASP A 222 11.42 -18.78 10.84
N TYR A 223 12.53 -19.25 11.40
CA TYR A 223 12.91 -19.02 12.80
C TYR A 223 14.08 -18.04 12.83
N TYR A 224 13.95 -17.01 13.66
CA TYR A 224 14.97 -15.98 13.86
C TYR A 224 15.29 -15.85 15.34
N LYS A 225 16.57 -15.69 15.67
CA LYS A 225 16.98 -15.20 16.98
C LYS A 225 16.73 -13.70 17.02
N TRP A 226 16.00 -13.25 18.02
CA TRP A 226 15.66 -11.87 18.25
C TRP A 226 16.51 -11.27 19.38
N TYR A 227 17.03 -10.06 19.15
CA TYR A 227 17.80 -9.30 20.13
C TYR A 227 17.77 -7.80 19.81
N TYR A 228 18.32 -6.98 20.71
CA TYR A 228 18.43 -5.53 20.55
C TYR A 228 19.90 -5.09 20.48
N GLU A 229 20.18 -4.14 19.58
CA GLU A 229 21.45 -3.40 19.52
C GLU A 229 21.17 -1.90 19.71
N ASN A 230 22.03 -1.18 20.43
CA ASN A 230 21.93 0.27 20.57
C ASN A 230 22.71 0.95 19.45
N ALA A 231 22.14 1.99 18.84
CA ALA A 231 22.89 2.88 17.94
C ALA A 231 22.39 4.33 18.05
N TYR A 232 23.26 5.28 17.68
CA TYR A 232 22.90 6.69 17.60
C TYR A 232 22.19 6.94 16.27
N PHE A 233 20.99 7.49 16.34
CA PHE A 233 20.19 7.88 15.19
C PHE A 233 19.70 9.30 15.41
N GLN A 234 20.06 10.21 14.51
CA GLN A 234 19.70 11.63 14.56
C GLN A 234 20.01 12.28 15.93
N GLY A 235 21.20 11.98 16.47
CA GLY A 235 21.69 12.55 17.74
C GLY A 235 21.08 11.93 19.01
N LYS A 236 20.30 10.85 18.91
CA LYS A 236 19.77 10.11 20.07
C LYS A 236 20.17 8.64 20.01
N GLU A 237 20.57 8.08 21.15
CA GLU A 237 20.76 6.63 21.28
C GLU A 237 19.39 5.95 21.34
N ILE A 238 19.15 5.03 20.41
CA ILE A 238 17.91 4.24 20.33
C ILE A 238 18.24 2.75 20.18
N LYS A 239 17.29 1.91 20.60
CA LYS A 239 17.37 0.45 20.47
C LYS A 239 16.80 0.00 19.13
N PHE A 240 17.57 -0.77 18.38
CA PHE A 240 17.16 -1.41 17.14
C PHE A 240 16.97 -2.91 17.35
N CYS A 241 15.84 -3.42 16.88
CA CYS A 241 15.53 -4.84 16.85
C CYS A 241 16.28 -5.53 15.72
N CYS A 242 17.10 -6.50 16.08
CA CYS A 242 17.88 -7.30 15.16
C CYS A 242 17.38 -8.74 15.14
N LEU A 243 17.48 -9.37 13.98
CA LEU A 243 17.06 -10.73 13.74
C LEU A 243 18.17 -11.51 13.04
N ASP A 244 18.57 -12.65 13.59
CA ASP A 244 19.48 -13.58 12.93
C ASP A 244 18.72 -14.83 12.50
N TYR A 245 18.74 -15.15 11.20
CA TYR A 245 18.10 -16.35 10.67
C TYR A 245 18.73 -17.62 11.27
N LEU A 246 17.88 -18.51 11.77
CA LEU A 246 18.28 -19.77 12.38
C LEU A 246 18.01 -20.96 11.45
N ALA A 247 16.75 -21.10 11.02
CA ALA A 247 16.26 -22.28 10.31
C ALA A 247 14.91 -21.99 9.64
N SER A 248 14.48 -22.90 8.77
CA SER A 248 13.12 -22.92 8.20
C SER A 248 12.47 -24.27 8.46
N SER A 249 11.17 -24.28 8.73
CA SER A 249 10.40 -25.49 8.95
C SER A 249 10.16 -26.26 7.64
N ALA A 250 9.80 -27.53 7.76
CA ALA A 250 9.01 -28.20 6.72
C ALA A 250 7.68 -27.45 6.48
N PRO A 251 7.05 -27.58 5.30
CA PRO A 251 5.77 -26.93 5.03
C PRO A 251 4.67 -27.39 6.00
N PHE A 252 3.69 -26.53 6.28
CA PHE A 252 2.59 -26.80 7.23
C PHE A 252 1.78 -28.06 6.93
N SER A 253 1.72 -28.51 5.68
CA SER A 253 1.12 -29.80 5.28
C SER A 253 1.73 -31.00 6.00
N LYS A 254 2.94 -30.84 6.55
CA LYS A 254 3.65 -31.85 7.36
C LYS A 254 3.58 -31.57 8.87
N ALA A 255 2.86 -30.54 9.29
CA ALA A 255 2.67 -30.23 10.70
C ALA A 255 1.88 -31.33 11.40
N LYS A 256 2.24 -31.60 12.65
CA LYS A 256 1.44 -32.43 13.55
C LYS A 256 0.76 -31.52 14.56
N MET A 257 -0.54 -31.71 14.74
CA MET A 257 -1.30 -31.04 15.79
C MET A 257 -1.28 -31.90 17.04
N ASP A 258 -0.87 -31.32 18.17
CA ASP A 258 -1.11 -31.91 19.47
C ASP A 258 -2.57 -31.66 19.86
N ASN A 259 -3.40 -32.71 19.76
CA ASN A 259 -4.84 -32.61 20.02
C ASN A 259 -5.21 -32.21 21.46
N GLN A 260 -4.28 -32.31 22.42
CA GLN A 260 -4.55 -31.93 23.81
C GLN A 260 -4.26 -30.45 24.08
N THR A 261 -3.26 -29.88 23.39
CA THR A 261 -2.82 -28.50 23.64
C THR A 261 -3.08 -27.54 22.47
N GLY A 262 -3.44 -28.05 21.29
CA GLY A 262 -3.55 -27.28 20.06
C GLY A 262 -2.19 -26.83 19.50
N ALA A 263 -1.08 -27.30 20.06
CA ALA A 263 0.26 -26.91 19.63
C ALA A 263 0.58 -27.48 18.24
N ILE A 264 1.25 -26.66 17.42
CA ILE A 264 1.76 -27.04 16.11
C ILE A 264 3.18 -27.58 16.31
N GLN A 265 3.41 -28.81 15.86
CA GLN A 265 4.73 -29.44 15.85
C GLN A 265 5.27 -29.51 14.43
N LEU A 266 6.48 -28.99 14.24
CA LEU A 266 7.17 -28.98 12.96
C LEU A 266 8.63 -29.41 13.12
N THR A 267 9.21 -29.86 12.01
CA THR A 267 10.63 -30.19 11.92
C THR A 267 11.33 -29.12 11.09
N SER A 268 12.36 -28.48 11.63
CA SER A 268 13.22 -27.54 10.92
C SER A 268 14.28 -28.24 10.07
N ASP A 269 14.80 -27.52 9.09
CA ASP A 269 15.91 -27.97 8.23
C ASP A 269 17.22 -28.12 9.03
N LYS A 270 17.45 -27.27 10.03
CA LYS A 270 18.64 -27.22 10.89
C LYS A 270 18.29 -27.24 12.38
N PRO A 271 19.16 -27.78 13.26
CA PRO A 271 18.94 -27.70 14.69
C PRO A 271 18.91 -26.25 15.17
N ILE A 272 18.02 -25.94 16.11
CA ILE A 272 17.91 -24.64 16.76
C ILE A 272 18.37 -24.79 18.21
N SER A 273 19.38 -24.01 18.61
CA SER A 273 20.02 -24.07 19.93
C SER A 273 19.83 -22.80 20.75
N VAL A 274 18.79 -22.02 20.43
CA VAL A 274 18.45 -20.75 21.06
C VAL A 274 17.29 -20.97 22.03
N ASN A 275 17.25 -20.21 23.14
CA ASN A 275 16.14 -20.24 24.08
C ASN A 275 14.83 -19.93 23.33
N PRO A 276 13.76 -20.73 23.47
CA PRO A 276 12.47 -20.49 22.80
C PRO A 276 11.94 -19.05 22.94
N GLN A 277 12.19 -18.38 24.07
CA GLN A 277 11.76 -17.00 24.31
C GLN A 277 12.50 -15.95 23.48
N GLU A 278 13.68 -16.28 22.95
CA GLU A 278 14.46 -15.42 22.06
C GLU A 278 14.17 -15.72 20.58
N ILE A 279 13.19 -16.59 20.28
CA ILE A 279 12.86 -16.98 18.92
C ILE A 279 11.63 -16.23 18.44
N LEU A 280 11.80 -15.47 17.37
CA LEU A 280 10.70 -15.06 16.52
C LEU A 280 10.46 -16.15 15.48
N ALA A 281 9.26 -16.70 15.46
CA ALA A 281 8.81 -17.62 14.42
C ALA A 281 7.68 -16.98 13.60
N THR A 282 7.84 -16.92 12.29
CA THR A 282 6.82 -16.32 11.42
C THR A 282 6.80 -17.01 10.06
N SER A 283 5.62 -17.04 9.44
CA SER A 283 5.48 -17.55 8.09
C SER A 283 5.71 -16.44 7.08
N GLY A 284 6.58 -16.67 6.09
CA GLY A 284 6.83 -15.71 5.02
C GLY A 284 7.57 -14.47 5.50
N ALA A 285 8.58 -14.66 6.36
CA ALA A 285 9.37 -13.62 7.04
C ALA A 285 10.07 -12.57 6.15
N LYS A 286 9.82 -12.59 4.83
CA LYS A 286 10.31 -11.56 3.91
C LYS A 286 9.59 -10.22 4.09
N TRP A 287 8.49 -10.14 4.84
CA TRP A 287 7.56 -9.00 4.70
C TRP A 287 7.00 -8.39 6.00
N PHE A 288 7.61 -8.56 7.18
CA PHE A 288 7.08 -7.88 8.39
C PHE A 288 8.05 -7.05 9.24
N SER A 289 7.52 -5.89 9.62
CA SER A 289 7.86 -5.07 10.78
C SER A 289 7.46 -5.80 12.07
N VAL A 290 8.33 -6.63 12.61
CA VAL A 290 8.18 -7.18 13.96
C VAL A 290 8.22 -6.03 14.96
N GLY A 291 7.05 -5.52 15.36
CA GLY A 291 6.81 -4.78 16.61
C GLY A 291 7.78 -3.67 17.00
N THR A 292 8.56 -3.11 16.08
CA THR A 292 9.70 -2.23 16.41
C THR A 292 9.81 -1.00 15.53
N SER A 293 8.83 -0.70 14.67
CA SER A 293 8.75 0.63 14.08
C SER A 293 8.53 1.64 15.22
N LEU A 294 9.63 2.22 15.68
CA LEU A 294 9.59 3.29 16.69
C LEU A 294 8.82 4.49 16.15
N LEU A 295 8.75 4.67 14.83
CA LEU A 295 7.97 5.72 14.16
C LEU A 295 7.58 5.28 12.73
N PRO A 296 6.30 4.97 12.41
CA PRO A 296 5.89 4.90 11.01
C PRO A 296 6.10 6.27 10.35
N GLN A 297 6.53 6.28 9.08
CA GLN A 297 6.43 7.49 8.27
C GLN A 297 4.97 7.71 7.94
N LEU A 298 4.34 8.64 8.65
CA LEU A 298 2.95 9.00 8.45
C LEU A 298 2.84 10.11 7.42
N CYS A 299 2.07 9.86 6.38
CA CYS A 299 1.75 10.83 5.35
C CYS A 299 0.25 11.01 5.25
N THR A 300 -0.19 12.19 4.84
CA THR A 300 -1.57 12.39 4.37
C THR A 300 -1.57 12.86 2.93
N PHE A 301 -2.65 12.59 2.21
CA PHE A 301 -2.82 13.01 0.83
C PHE A 301 -4.10 13.85 0.71
N VAL A 302 -3.98 14.99 0.03
CA VAL A 302 -5.11 15.85 -0.35
C VAL A 302 -5.56 15.42 -1.73
N GLU A 303 -6.66 14.66 -1.73
CA GLU A 303 -7.26 14.12 -2.94
C GLU A 303 -7.71 15.21 -3.92
N LEU A 304 -7.61 14.91 -5.22
CA LEU A 304 -8.31 15.69 -6.23
C LEU A 304 -9.83 15.49 -6.01
N PRO A 305 -10.61 16.56 -5.83
CA PRO A 305 -12.06 16.44 -5.78
C PRO A 305 -12.57 15.95 -7.13
N TYR A 306 -13.50 14.99 -7.14
CA TYR A 306 -14.02 14.40 -8.36
C TYR A 306 -15.54 14.21 -8.32
N ASP A 307 -16.19 14.38 -9.47
CA ASP A 307 -17.60 14.00 -9.67
C ASP A 307 -17.66 12.59 -10.26
N GLU A 308 -18.21 11.65 -9.49
CA GLU A 308 -18.41 10.25 -9.85
C GLU A 308 -19.25 10.02 -11.12
N ASN A 309 -19.87 11.05 -11.69
CA ASN A 309 -20.71 10.93 -12.88
C ASN A 309 -20.03 11.45 -14.16
N SER A 310 -18.76 11.85 -14.09
CA SER A 310 -18.04 12.48 -15.19
C SER A 310 -16.79 11.71 -15.64
N SER A 311 -16.39 11.89 -16.90
CA SER A 311 -15.13 11.34 -17.43
C SER A 311 -13.91 11.89 -16.71
N GLU A 312 -13.89 13.20 -16.47
CA GLU A 312 -12.85 13.85 -15.69
C GLU A 312 -12.79 13.29 -14.26
N GLY A 313 -13.95 12.99 -13.67
CA GLY A 313 -14.03 12.40 -12.34
C GLY A 313 -13.46 10.99 -12.25
N TYR A 314 -13.70 10.12 -13.24
CA TYR A 314 -13.02 8.83 -13.34
C TYR A 314 -11.49 9.01 -13.39
N VAL A 315 -11.01 9.93 -14.22
CA VAL A 315 -9.57 10.19 -14.37
C VAL A 315 -8.94 10.71 -13.07
N ARG A 316 -9.59 11.68 -12.41
CA ARG A 316 -9.14 12.21 -11.10
C ARG A 316 -9.11 11.12 -10.03
N LYS A 317 -10.13 10.26 -10.01
CA LYS A 317 -10.18 9.09 -9.13
C LYS A 317 -9.01 8.13 -9.40
N SER A 318 -8.72 7.80 -10.66
CA SER A 318 -7.57 6.94 -11.00
C SER A 318 -6.24 7.54 -10.54
N VAL A 319 -6.08 8.87 -10.64
CA VAL A 319 -4.90 9.57 -10.10
C VAL A 319 -4.82 9.43 -8.58
N ASN A 320 -5.91 9.69 -7.84
CA ASN A 320 -5.93 9.55 -6.38
C ASN A 320 -5.54 8.12 -5.96
N GLN A 321 -6.14 7.10 -6.59
CA GLN A 321 -5.86 5.70 -6.28
C GLN A 321 -4.40 5.31 -6.58
N ALA A 322 -3.83 5.84 -7.67
CA ALA A 322 -2.44 5.60 -8.02
C ALA A 322 -1.47 6.27 -7.03
N VAL A 323 -1.79 7.46 -6.51
CA VAL A 323 -1.00 8.13 -5.45
C VAL A 323 -1.03 7.30 -4.16
N TYR A 324 -2.21 6.89 -3.70
CA TYR A 324 -2.35 6.06 -2.51
C TYR A 324 -1.58 4.75 -2.62
N ASN A 325 -1.67 4.07 -3.77
CA ASN A 325 -0.91 2.87 -4.03
C ASN A 325 0.60 3.16 -3.99
N ALA A 326 1.07 4.19 -4.68
CA ALA A 326 2.49 4.53 -4.73
C ALA A 326 3.09 4.86 -3.35
N LEU A 327 2.30 5.48 -2.46
CA LEU A 327 2.67 5.69 -1.05
C LEU A 327 2.79 4.35 -0.29
N SER A 328 1.78 3.49 -0.41
CA SER A 328 1.69 2.22 0.34
C SER A 328 2.70 1.16 -0.14
N THR A 329 2.99 1.14 -1.45
CA THR A 329 4.00 0.26 -2.06
C THR A 329 5.39 0.89 -2.10
N SER A 330 5.56 2.07 -1.49
CA SER A 330 6.87 2.70 -1.38
C SER A 330 7.84 1.77 -0.65
N PRO A 331 9.13 1.73 -1.03
CA PRO A 331 10.14 0.94 -0.32
C PRO A 331 10.27 1.28 1.17
N ASN A 332 9.81 2.47 1.58
CA ASN A 332 9.80 2.93 2.97
C ASN A 332 8.50 2.61 3.72
N HIS A 333 7.54 1.97 3.05
CA HIS A 333 6.21 1.62 3.55
C HIS A 333 5.55 2.77 4.32
N ILE A 334 5.17 3.79 3.56
CA ILE A 334 4.57 5.02 4.09
C ILE A 334 3.14 4.70 4.49
N MET A 335 2.84 4.90 5.75
CA MET A 335 1.49 4.73 6.30
C MET A 335 0.68 5.99 6.05
N ILE A 336 -0.56 5.81 5.62
CA ILE A 336 -1.38 6.92 5.13
C ILE A 336 -2.46 7.24 6.16
N ILE A 337 -2.54 8.49 6.59
CA ILE A 337 -3.66 8.98 7.39
C ILE A 337 -4.73 9.47 6.42
N GLU A 338 -5.87 8.76 6.41
CA GLU A 338 -7.00 9.02 5.53
C GLU A 338 -7.66 10.37 5.88
N SER A 339 -7.37 11.41 5.09
CA SER A 339 -7.74 12.80 5.41
C SER A 339 -9.25 13.03 5.43
N ASP A 340 -10.01 12.24 4.68
CA ASP A 340 -11.48 12.33 4.58
C ASP A 340 -12.24 11.63 5.71
N LEU A 341 -11.54 10.93 6.60
CA LEU A 341 -12.14 10.14 7.69
C LEU A 341 -11.89 10.72 9.10
N LEU A 342 -11.26 11.89 9.20
CA LEU A 342 -10.91 12.53 10.47
C LEU A 342 -12.04 13.44 10.99
N PRO A 343 -12.66 13.13 12.14
CA PRO A 343 -13.77 13.92 12.71
C PRO A 343 -13.37 15.37 13.05
N GLU A 344 -12.13 15.58 13.49
CA GLU A 344 -11.62 16.88 13.95
C GLU A 344 -11.27 17.83 12.79
N LEU A 345 -10.80 17.30 11.65
CA LEU A 345 -10.61 18.06 10.41
C LEU A 345 -11.93 18.56 9.85
N LYS A 346 -13.02 17.84 10.10
CA LYS A 346 -14.37 18.23 9.70
C LYS A 346 -14.89 19.37 10.57
N GLN A 347 -14.78 19.27 11.89
CA GLN A 347 -15.21 20.33 12.82
C GLN A 347 -14.51 21.67 12.55
N GLU A 348 -13.22 21.62 12.19
CA GLU A 348 -12.42 22.81 11.85
C GLU A 348 -12.56 23.24 10.37
N ARG A 349 -13.00 22.35 9.45
CA ARG A 349 -13.48 22.73 8.10
C ARG A 349 -14.82 23.48 8.18
N GLU A 350 -15.71 23.07 9.08
CA GLU A 350 -17.00 23.73 9.32
C GLU A 350 -16.84 25.11 9.98
N ARG A 351 -15.92 25.24 10.94
CA ARG A 351 -15.55 26.55 11.50
C ARG A 351 -15.02 27.53 10.44
N GLN A 352 -14.27 27.04 9.46
CA GLN A 352 -13.74 27.84 8.36
C GLN A 352 -14.73 28.15 7.23
N LYS A 353 -15.73 27.30 6.99
CA LYS A 353 -16.85 27.66 6.10
C LYS A 353 -17.68 28.81 6.67
N ALA A 354 -17.80 28.88 8.00
CA ALA A 354 -18.54 29.94 8.69
C ALA A 354 -17.76 31.28 8.79
N GLU A 355 -16.42 31.27 8.85
CA GLU A 355 -15.63 32.49 9.07
C GLU A 355 -14.71 32.91 7.90
N ALA A 356 -14.37 32.04 6.92
CA ALA A 356 -13.26 32.30 5.98
C ALA A 356 -13.63 32.34 4.48
N PHE A 357 -14.91 32.27 4.09
CA PHE A 357 -15.28 32.36 2.66
C PHE A 357 -15.21 33.78 2.07
N LEU A 358 -14.83 34.81 2.85
CA LEU A 358 -14.76 36.20 2.37
C LEU A 358 -13.36 36.70 2.03
N TYR A 359 -12.27 36.03 2.43
CA TYR A 359 -10.91 36.51 2.12
C TYR A 359 -9.89 35.37 2.09
N ALA A 360 -9.50 34.94 0.88
CA ALA A 360 -8.09 34.88 0.44
C ALA A 360 -7.80 33.78 -0.60
N GLU A 361 -7.62 34.21 -1.84
CA GLU A 361 -6.61 33.64 -2.73
C GLU A 361 -5.22 33.79 -2.04
N ASN A 362 -4.38 32.76 -2.08
CA ASN A 362 -3.05 32.61 -1.43
C ASN A 362 -2.96 32.24 0.07
N ASN A 363 -3.97 32.46 0.93
CA ASN A 363 -3.87 32.04 2.36
C ASN A 363 -4.47 30.65 2.68
N THR A 364 -5.18 30.01 1.76
CA THR A 364 -5.82 28.71 1.98
C THR A 364 -4.83 27.57 2.20
N ARG A 365 -3.73 27.51 1.42
CA ARG A 365 -2.70 26.46 1.57
C ARG A 365 -1.93 26.57 2.90
N LYS A 366 -1.58 27.79 3.30
CA LYS A 366 -0.88 28.07 4.57
C LYS A 366 -1.78 27.79 5.78
N ALA A 367 -3.05 28.22 5.73
CA ALA A 367 -4.03 27.90 6.76
C ALA A 367 -4.31 26.39 6.86
N TYR A 368 -4.32 25.67 5.73
CA TYR A 368 -4.49 24.23 5.70
C TYR A 368 -3.28 23.48 6.28
N LEU A 369 -2.05 23.88 5.93
CA LEU A 369 -0.81 23.32 6.48
C LEU A 369 -0.65 23.62 7.99
N ASP A 370 -1.03 24.82 8.43
CA ASP A 370 -0.98 25.18 9.86
C ASP A 370 -2.00 24.35 10.70
N LYS A 371 -3.13 23.91 10.13
CA LYS A 371 -4.05 22.98 10.82
C LYS A 371 -3.47 21.59 11.05
N PHE A 372 -2.67 21.07 10.12
CA PHE A 372 -1.97 19.80 10.31
C PHE A 372 -0.86 19.91 11.37
N LYS A 373 -0.31 21.11 11.59
CA LYS A 373 0.64 21.38 12.68
C LYS A 373 0.01 21.47 14.06
N THR A 374 -1.19 22.04 14.19
CA THR A 374 -1.72 22.48 15.50
C THR A 374 -2.47 21.42 16.31
N GLY A 375 -2.29 20.12 16.02
CA GLY A 375 -2.30 19.13 17.10
C GLY A 375 -3.36 18.01 17.09
N ALA A 376 -3.44 17.19 16.05
CA ALA A 376 -4.22 15.93 16.16
C ALA A 376 -3.75 14.74 15.32
N PHE A 377 -3.07 14.93 14.18
CA PHE A 377 -2.98 13.84 13.18
C PHE A 377 -1.63 13.12 13.05
N GLY A 378 -0.53 13.63 13.62
CA GLY A 378 0.77 12.95 13.61
C GLY A 378 1.44 12.77 12.23
N ALA A 379 0.84 13.29 11.14
CA ALA A 379 1.43 13.25 9.80
C ALA A 379 2.74 14.06 9.74
N GLN A 380 3.80 13.43 9.24
CA GLN A 380 5.10 14.08 8.98
C GLN A 380 5.09 14.79 7.63
N PHE A 381 4.37 14.20 6.66
CA PHE A 381 4.32 14.66 5.28
C PHE A 381 2.88 14.87 4.81
N LEU A 382 2.71 15.83 3.91
CA LEU A 382 1.46 16.04 3.19
C LEU A 382 1.74 16.04 1.69
N LEU A 383 0.98 15.26 0.92
CA LEU A 383 0.98 15.32 -0.54
C LEU A 383 -0.26 16.07 -1.02
N ASP A 384 -0.10 16.90 -2.02
CA ASP A 384 -1.20 17.53 -2.75
C ASP A 384 -0.91 17.57 -4.26
N ILE A 385 -1.96 17.82 -5.04
CA ILE A 385 -1.88 17.95 -6.50
C ILE A 385 -2.35 19.34 -6.92
N ASP A 386 -1.49 20.04 -7.66
CA ASP A 386 -1.78 21.34 -8.29
C ASP A 386 -1.84 21.20 -9.82
N ASP A 387 -2.43 22.20 -10.49
CA ASP A 387 -2.44 22.34 -11.96
C ASP A 387 -2.95 21.11 -12.74
N PHE A 388 -3.86 20.33 -12.16
CA PHE A 388 -4.42 19.16 -12.82
C PHE A 388 -5.16 19.53 -14.11
N LYS A 389 -4.76 18.88 -15.21
CA LYS A 389 -5.34 19.03 -16.54
C LYS A 389 -5.46 17.67 -17.21
N VAL A 390 -6.57 17.49 -17.91
CA VAL A 390 -6.77 16.39 -18.86
C VAL A 390 -6.50 16.93 -20.27
N ASP A 391 -5.79 16.16 -21.08
CA ASP A 391 -5.52 16.52 -22.47
C ASP A 391 -6.82 16.58 -23.28
N LYS A 392 -6.98 17.63 -24.10
CA LYS A 392 -8.22 17.92 -24.84
C LYS A 392 -8.50 16.91 -25.95
N ASP A 393 -7.44 16.35 -26.53
CA ASP A 393 -7.52 15.43 -27.67
C ASP A 393 -7.44 13.96 -27.23
N ASN A 394 -7.02 13.72 -25.98
CA ASN A 394 -6.95 12.40 -25.38
C ASN A 394 -7.25 12.43 -23.88
N TRP A 395 -8.49 12.11 -23.51
CA TRP A 395 -8.94 12.09 -22.11
C TRP A 395 -8.13 11.17 -21.18
N LYS A 396 -7.37 10.21 -21.74
CA LYS A 396 -6.47 9.31 -20.99
C LYS A 396 -5.08 9.90 -20.73
N LYS A 397 -4.75 11.09 -21.24
CA LYS A 397 -3.50 11.80 -20.93
C LYS A 397 -3.79 12.87 -19.88
N VAL A 398 -2.98 12.86 -18.82
CA VAL A 398 -3.10 13.80 -17.70
C VAL A 398 -1.78 14.51 -17.45
N SER A 399 -1.88 15.74 -16.97
CA SER A 399 -0.75 16.49 -16.45
C SER A 399 -1.12 17.18 -15.14
N PHE A 400 -0.22 17.17 -14.18
CA PHE A 400 -0.40 17.81 -12.87
C PHE A 400 0.95 17.99 -12.17
N THR A 401 0.99 18.80 -11.13
CA THR A 401 2.16 18.95 -10.26
C THR A 401 1.88 18.23 -8.95
N LEU A 402 2.70 17.22 -8.61
CA LEU A 402 2.64 16.54 -7.32
C LEU A 402 3.60 17.21 -6.36
N ASN A 403 3.11 17.77 -5.26
CA ASN A 403 3.97 18.36 -4.23
C ASN A 403 3.97 17.50 -2.97
N CYS A 404 5.12 17.46 -2.32
CA CYS A 404 5.30 16.91 -0.98
C CYS A 404 5.74 18.03 -0.05
N HIS A 405 5.07 18.14 1.09
CA HIS A 405 5.32 19.16 2.10
C HIS A 405 5.81 18.51 3.39
N PHE A 406 6.77 19.16 4.05
CA PHE A 406 7.02 18.91 5.46
C PHE A 406 6.00 19.67 6.29
N VAL A 407 5.19 18.94 7.06
CA VAL A 407 4.10 19.54 7.85
C VAL A 407 4.67 20.45 8.94
N ASP A 408 5.65 19.97 9.69
CA ASP A 408 6.29 20.68 10.81
C ASP A 408 6.94 21.99 10.36
N LYS A 409 7.62 21.97 9.21
CA LYS A 409 8.33 23.13 8.63
C LYS A 409 7.45 24.03 7.79
N ASN A 410 6.25 23.58 7.37
CA ASN A 410 5.40 24.27 6.37
C ASN A 410 6.20 24.75 5.17
N ALA A 411 6.97 23.82 4.63
CA ALA A 411 7.82 24.06 3.49
C ALA A 411 7.57 22.95 2.47
N VAL A 412 7.51 23.36 1.20
CA VAL A 412 7.52 22.41 0.09
C VAL A 412 8.85 21.68 0.14
N HIS A 413 8.79 20.36 0.35
CA HIS A 413 9.96 19.51 0.33
C HIS A 413 10.45 19.28 -1.10
N LYS A 414 9.53 18.89 -1.99
CA LYS A 414 9.81 18.63 -3.40
C LYS A 414 8.51 18.73 -4.21
N SER A 415 8.63 19.22 -5.43
CA SER A 415 7.55 19.28 -6.42
C SER A 415 8.02 18.64 -7.71
N THR A 416 7.14 17.91 -8.37
CA THR A 416 7.42 17.26 -9.66
C THR A 416 6.23 17.40 -10.57
N SER A 417 6.48 17.87 -11.80
CA SER A 417 5.47 17.89 -12.85
C SER A 417 5.34 16.50 -13.49
N ILE A 418 4.14 15.95 -13.39
CA ILE A 418 3.76 14.67 -13.98
C ILE A 418 3.02 14.94 -15.28
N ASN A 419 3.39 14.23 -16.34
CA ASN A 419 2.65 14.18 -17.60
C ASN A 419 2.72 12.75 -18.14
N CYS A 420 1.61 12.03 -18.09
CA CYS A 420 1.57 10.64 -18.50
C CYS A 420 0.17 10.18 -18.94
N HIS A 421 0.11 9.00 -19.56
CA HIS A 421 -1.14 8.30 -19.77
C HIS A 421 -1.63 7.68 -18.46
N ILE A 422 -2.95 7.60 -18.23
CA ILE A 422 -3.53 7.05 -17.00
C ILE A 422 -3.07 5.62 -16.69
N SER A 423 -2.78 4.82 -17.73
CA SER A 423 -2.28 3.45 -17.58
C SER A 423 -0.89 3.34 -16.95
N ASN A 424 -0.11 4.43 -16.94
CA ASN A 424 1.26 4.47 -16.43
C ASN A 424 1.36 5.22 -15.09
N LEU A 425 0.22 5.67 -14.54
CA LEU A 425 0.21 6.46 -13.31
C LEU A 425 0.88 5.72 -12.16
N LYS A 426 0.67 4.40 -12.06
CA LYS A 426 1.23 3.58 -10.99
C LYS A 426 2.76 3.64 -10.98
N GLU A 427 3.40 3.41 -12.12
CA GLU A 427 4.85 3.39 -12.24
C GLU A 427 5.45 4.79 -12.11
N VAL A 428 4.84 5.79 -12.75
CA VAL A 428 5.30 7.18 -12.71
C VAL A 428 5.21 7.76 -11.30
N LEU A 429 4.09 7.56 -10.61
CA LEU A 429 3.92 8.04 -9.24
C LEU A 429 4.80 7.26 -8.27
N ALA A 430 4.93 5.94 -8.42
CA ALA A 430 5.83 5.15 -7.56
C ALA A 430 7.29 5.62 -7.68
N TYR A 431 7.76 5.92 -8.90
CA TYR A 431 9.10 6.47 -9.12
C TYR A 431 9.30 7.80 -8.39
N HIS A 432 8.43 8.79 -8.62
CA HIS A 432 8.61 10.13 -8.04
C HIS A 432 8.36 10.17 -6.53
N ILE A 433 7.36 9.44 -6.04
CA ILE A 433 7.11 9.32 -4.59
C ILE A 433 8.28 8.64 -3.90
N ASN A 434 8.87 7.59 -4.47
CA ASN A 434 10.09 6.98 -3.92
C ASN A 434 11.23 8.01 -3.77
N GLU A 435 11.38 8.98 -4.67
CA GLU A 435 12.38 10.04 -4.51
C GLU A 435 12.07 11.07 -3.40
N TYR A 436 10.79 11.19 -3.02
CA TYR A 436 10.37 12.14 -1.97
C TYR A 436 10.72 11.57 -0.59
N PHE A 437 10.51 10.28 -0.42
CA PHE A 437 10.69 9.57 0.83
C PHE A 437 11.95 8.71 0.74
N MET A 438 13.04 9.16 1.34
CA MET A 438 14.25 8.35 1.48
C MET A 438 14.27 7.71 2.87
N THR A 439 14.83 6.50 2.98
CA THR A 439 14.96 5.83 4.28
C THR A 439 16.10 6.50 5.05
N PRO A 440 15.84 7.22 6.15
CA PRO A 440 16.92 7.69 7.00
C PRO A 440 17.59 6.49 7.67
N ILE A 441 18.92 6.50 7.71
CA ILE A 441 19.71 5.40 8.28
C ILE A 441 20.78 5.94 9.22
N THR A 442 21.27 5.08 10.10
CA THR A 442 22.58 5.24 10.73
C THR A 442 23.49 4.09 10.28
N ILE A 443 24.76 4.38 10.04
CA ILE A 443 25.71 3.38 9.54
C ILE A 443 26.27 2.63 10.75
N ALA A 444 26.07 1.31 10.78
CA ALA A 444 26.63 0.42 11.78
C ALA A 444 28.13 0.18 11.53
N SER A 445 28.45 -0.17 10.27
CA SER A 445 29.81 -0.38 9.80
C SER A 445 29.88 -0.21 8.28
N ILE A 446 31.00 0.28 7.77
CA ILE A 446 31.27 0.36 6.33
C ILE A 446 32.70 -0.13 6.06
N ASP A 447 32.87 -0.95 5.03
CA ASP A 447 34.17 -1.32 4.51
C ASP A 447 34.22 -1.17 2.98
N LYS A 448 35.29 -1.68 2.34
CA LYS A 448 35.50 -1.56 0.88
C LYS A 448 34.50 -2.36 0.04
N LYS A 449 33.70 -3.24 0.65
CA LYS A 449 32.78 -4.18 -0.01
C LYS A 449 31.39 -4.17 0.61
N THR A 450 31.23 -3.87 1.89
CA THR A 450 29.97 -4.01 2.60
C THR A 450 29.58 -2.77 3.36
N LEU A 451 28.27 -2.59 3.52
CA LEU A 451 27.66 -1.56 4.33
C LEU A 451 26.61 -2.23 5.21
N SER A 452 26.72 -2.04 6.52
CA SER A 452 25.72 -2.43 7.49
C SER A 452 25.08 -1.17 8.06
N VAL A 453 23.75 -1.12 8.08
CA VAL A 453 22.98 0.06 8.51
C VAL A 453 21.86 -0.34 9.45
N TYR A 454 21.45 0.61 10.29
CA TYR A 454 20.19 0.53 11.01
C TYR A 454 19.20 1.55 10.46
N THR A 455 17.93 1.18 10.40
CA THR A 455 16.82 2.10 10.14
C THR A 455 15.66 1.81 11.10
N PRO A 456 15.04 2.84 11.68
CA PRO A 456 13.83 2.65 12.49
C PRO A 456 12.61 2.39 11.60
N LEU A 457 12.71 2.75 10.31
CA LEU A 457 11.69 2.49 9.29
C LEU A 457 11.89 1.11 8.68
N TYR A 458 10.77 0.55 8.23
CA TYR A 458 10.79 -0.65 7.43
C TYR A 458 11.41 -0.36 6.05
N LEU A 459 12.35 -1.22 5.65
CA LEU A 459 12.93 -1.21 4.31
C LEU A 459 12.40 -2.42 3.53
N HIS A 460 11.48 -2.18 2.60
CA HIS A 460 10.97 -3.20 1.69
C HIS A 460 12.01 -3.47 0.59
N ALA A 461 12.90 -4.43 0.86
CA ALA A 461 14.00 -4.80 -0.03
C ALA A 461 14.01 -6.30 -0.31
N LEU A 462 14.08 -6.67 -1.58
CA LEU A 462 14.40 -8.02 -2.02
C LEU A 462 15.91 -8.18 -2.22
N PRO A 463 16.46 -9.41 -2.06
CA PRO A 463 17.85 -9.68 -2.41
C PRO A 463 18.17 -9.21 -3.84
N GLU A 464 19.36 -8.66 -4.03
CA GLU A 464 19.87 -8.07 -5.29
C GLU A 464 19.21 -6.75 -5.71
N GLU A 465 18.19 -6.25 -5.00
CA GLU A 465 17.68 -4.90 -5.24
C GLU A 465 18.75 -3.85 -4.89
N VAL A 466 18.88 -2.83 -5.75
CA VAL A 466 19.92 -1.82 -5.63
C VAL A 466 19.39 -0.60 -4.89
N PHE A 467 20.20 -0.06 -4.00
CA PHE A 467 19.97 1.15 -3.23
C PHE A 467 21.12 2.13 -3.45
N TYR A 468 20.78 3.40 -3.52
CA TYR A 468 21.74 4.49 -3.46
C TYR A 468 21.94 4.91 -2.01
N LEU A 469 23.18 4.96 -1.56
CA LEU A 469 23.57 5.66 -0.33
C LEU A 469 23.69 7.15 -0.64
N TYR A 470 23.00 7.96 0.15
CA TYR A 470 23.06 9.41 0.09
C TYR A 470 23.52 10.01 1.41
N ASN A 471 24.10 11.20 1.33
CA ASN A 471 24.27 12.10 2.46
C ASN A 471 23.70 13.48 2.10
N TYR A 472 23.16 14.19 3.09
CA TYR A 472 22.85 15.61 2.94
C TYR A 472 24.08 16.42 3.33
N ILE A 473 24.57 17.23 2.39
CA ILE A 473 25.68 18.14 2.62
C ILE A 473 25.12 19.54 2.81
N GLU A 474 25.48 20.14 3.94
CA GLU A 474 25.21 21.55 4.22
C GLU A 474 26.02 22.41 3.26
N THR A 475 25.32 23.29 2.55
CA THR A 475 25.89 24.19 1.55
C THR A 475 25.44 25.60 1.89
N ASP A 476 26.37 26.42 2.35
CA ASP A 476 26.11 27.82 2.64
C ASP A 476 25.96 28.59 1.33
N ASN A 477 24.86 29.35 1.20
CA ASN A 477 24.76 30.34 0.15
C ASN A 477 25.70 31.51 0.50
N PRO A 478 26.80 31.72 -0.23
CA PRO A 478 27.78 32.74 0.12
C PRO A 478 27.23 34.17 -0.03
N VAL A 479 26.09 34.35 -0.71
CA VAL A 479 25.47 35.65 -0.98
C VAL A 479 24.37 35.98 0.03
N THR A 480 23.48 35.01 0.34
CA THR A 480 22.36 35.24 1.27
C THR A 480 22.68 34.81 2.71
N GLY A 481 23.73 34.03 2.92
CA GLY A 481 24.04 33.39 4.20
C GLY A 481 23.05 32.27 4.58
N GLU A 482 22.11 31.93 3.69
CA GLU A 482 21.16 30.85 3.92
C GLU A 482 21.83 29.50 3.76
N VAL A 483 21.57 28.63 4.73
CA VAL A 483 22.02 27.25 4.73
C VAL A 483 21.06 26.42 3.86
N SER A 484 21.57 25.83 2.78
CA SER A 484 20.84 24.87 1.96
C SER A 484 21.40 23.46 2.15
N TYR A 485 20.59 22.44 1.94
CA TYR A 485 21.01 21.05 2.07
C TYR A 485 20.93 20.37 0.70
N GLN A 486 22.07 19.94 0.18
CA GLN A 486 22.14 19.22 -1.09
C GLN A 486 22.24 17.71 -0.83
N ARG A 487 21.36 16.94 -1.48
CA ARG A 487 21.47 15.48 -1.54
C ARG A 487 22.60 15.09 -2.48
N VAL A 488 23.58 14.34 -1.99
CA VAL A 488 24.68 13.84 -2.82
C VAL A 488 24.71 12.32 -2.81
N PRO A 489 24.59 11.65 -3.97
CA PRO A 489 24.73 10.21 -4.05
C PRO A 489 26.20 9.82 -3.86
N ILE A 490 26.43 8.85 -2.97
CA ILE A 490 27.77 8.41 -2.57
C ILE A 490 28.13 7.12 -3.31
N ALA A 491 27.27 6.11 -3.25
CA ALA A 491 27.52 4.78 -3.78
C ALA A 491 26.22 4.01 -4.06
N GLU A 492 26.31 3.03 -4.96
CA GLU A 492 25.30 2.00 -5.21
C GLU A 492 25.65 0.75 -4.41
N TYR A 493 24.65 0.21 -3.73
CA TYR A 493 24.73 -1.01 -2.95
C TYR A 493 23.61 -1.95 -3.33
N LYS A 494 23.86 -3.26 -3.36
CA LYS A 494 22.81 -4.27 -3.51
C LYS A 494 22.44 -4.87 -2.16
N TYR A 495 21.16 -5.11 -1.96
CA TYR A 495 20.64 -5.69 -0.73
C TYR A 495 20.99 -7.18 -0.63
N ILE A 496 21.51 -7.63 0.52
CA ILE A 496 21.93 -9.02 0.74
C ILE A 496 20.89 -9.76 1.58
N GLU A 497 20.67 -9.29 2.80
CA GLU A 497 19.90 -10.01 3.81
C GLU A 497 19.14 -9.06 4.73
N TRP A 498 17.96 -9.51 5.14
CA TRP A 498 17.14 -8.85 6.15
C TRP A 498 17.48 -9.38 7.55
N LYS A 499 17.77 -8.47 8.49
CA LYS A 499 18.07 -8.77 9.89
C LYS A 499 17.25 -7.91 10.85
N GLY A 500 15.96 -7.75 10.57
CA GLY A 500 15.08 -6.85 11.33
C GLY A 500 15.29 -5.40 10.90
N GLN A 501 15.69 -4.55 11.83
CA GLN A 501 16.02 -3.14 11.58
C GLN A 501 17.48 -2.92 11.17
N LYS A 502 18.27 -4.00 11.17
CA LYS A 502 19.62 -4.03 10.62
C LYS A 502 19.58 -4.59 9.21
N HIS A 503 20.30 -3.93 8.30
CA HIS A 503 20.36 -4.31 6.90
C HIS A 503 21.80 -4.36 6.43
N ASN A 504 22.13 -5.41 5.68
CA ASN A 504 23.45 -5.59 5.10
C ASN A 504 23.38 -5.46 3.59
N LEU A 505 24.27 -4.66 3.03
CA LEU A 505 24.35 -4.38 1.61
C LEU A 505 25.78 -4.56 1.09
N GLU A 506 25.91 -4.99 -0.17
CA GLU A 506 27.19 -5.17 -0.87
C GLU A 506 27.41 -4.02 -1.86
N LEU A 507 28.60 -3.44 -1.86
CA LEU A 507 28.99 -2.33 -2.71
C LEU A 507 29.01 -2.79 -4.17
N VAL A 508 28.23 -2.10 -5.00
CA VAL A 508 28.21 -2.28 -6.46
C VAL A 508 29.15 -1.27 -7.11
N LYS A 509 29.01 0.01 -6.75
CA LYS A 509 29.74 1.10 -7.41
C LYS A 509 29.88 2.31 -6.49
N VAL A 510 31.07 2.91 -6.46
CA VAL A 510 31.26 4.23 -5.85
C VAL A 510 30.92 5.32 -6.87
N LEU A 511 30.03 6.24 -6.48
CA LEU A 511 29.59 7.36 -7.32
C LEU A 511 30.36 8.65 -7.00
N ASN A 512 30.65 8.90 -5.73
CA ASN A 512 31.45 10.04 -5.28
C ASN A 512 32.60 9.58 -4.39
N LYS A 513 33.82 9.54 -4.94
CA LYS A 513 35.01 9.01 -4.26
C LYS A 513 35.43 9.87 -3.06
N ASP A 514 35.31 11.19 -3.16
CA ASP A 514 35.77 12.14 -2.14
C ASP A 514 34.92 12.04 -0.87
N ILE A 515 33.60 11.94 -1.03
CA ILE A 515 32.68 11.76 0.10
C ILE A 515 32.78 10.33 0.62
N PHE A 516 32.86 9.32 -0.26
CA PHE A 516 32.98 7.91 0.13
C PHE A 516 34.17 7.68 1.07
N GLY A 517 35.33 8.29 0.78
CA GLY A 517 36.52 8.22 1.64
C GLY A 517 36.34 8.84 3.03
N LYS A 518 35.31 9.66 3.24
CA LYS A 518 35.00 10.34 4.51
C LYS A 518 33.80 9.75 5.23
N VAL A 519 33.10 8.75 4.67
CA VAL A 519 31.86 8.19 5.27
C VAL A 519 32.10 7.66 6.68
N GLU A 520 33.20 6.93 6.90
CA GLU A 520 33.53 6.39 8.23
C GLU A 520 33.81 7.51 9.24
N GLU A 521 34.49 8.57 8.83
CA GLU A 521 34.72 9.75 9.66
C GLU A 521 33.39 10.45 10.00
N LEU A 522 32.54 10.67 9.00
CA LEU A 522 31.22 11.29 9.16
C LEU A 522 30.31 10.46 10.08
N ARG A 523 30.37 9.13 9.97
CA ARG A 523 29.67 8.18 10.85
C ARG A 523 30.14 8.29 12.29
N VAL A 524 31.44 8.36 12.55
CA VAL A 524 31.98 8.49 13.91
C VAL A 524 31.62 9.86 14.51
N ARG A 525 31.65 10.91 13.68
CA ARG A 525 31.20 12.25 14.06
C ARG A 525 29.69 12.34 14.29
N ASP A 526 28.87 11.38 13.86
CA ASP A 526 27.40 11.38 14.05
C ASP A 526 26.98 11.41 15.55
N LYS A 527 27.90 11.07 16.46
CA LYS A 527 27.70 11.27 17.91
C LYS A 527 27.61 12.75 18.32
N GLU A 528 28.14 13.66 17.51
CA GLU A 528 28.23 15.10 17.78
C GLU A 528 27.72 15.98 16.62
N SER A 529 27.58 15.41 15.41
CA SER A 529 27.30 16.12 14.16
C SER A 529 26.07 15.52 13.45
N ARG A 530 25.33 16.38 12.76
CA ARG A 530 24.06 16.10 12.08
C ARG A 530 24.23 15.28 10.78
N ALA A 531 25.03 14.21 10.79
CA ALA A 531 25.28 13.42 9.58
C ALA A 531 23.99 12.68 9.16
N ASN A 532 23.39 13.10 8.05
CA ASN A 532 22.09 12.59 7.62
C ASN A 532 22.27 11.63 6.44
N PHE A 533 22.57 10.37 6.75
CA PHE A 533 22.61 9.32 5.74
C PHE A 533 21.21 8.85 5.38
N SER A 534 21.01 8.49 4.12
CA SER A 534 19.75 7.90 3.67
C SER A 534 19.95 6.87 2.56
N LEU A 535 19.05 5.90 2.50
CA LEU A 535 18.93 4.96 1.39
C LEU A 535 17.77 5.37 0.48
N LEU A 536 17.98 5.17 -0.82
CA LEU A 536 16.94 5.30 -1.84
C LEU A 536 16.98 4.07 -2.73
N LYS A 537 15.87 3.34 -2.82
CA LYS A 537 15.78 2.21 -3.76
C LYS A 537 15.92 2.74 -5.19
N LYS A 538 16.82 2.12 -5.96
CA LYS A 538 16.97 2.40 -7.38
C LYS A 538 15.72 1.89 -8.11
N MET A 539 14.99 2.80 -8.72
CA MET A 539 13.88 2.50 -9.61
C MET A 539 14.26 2.93 -11.03
N GLU A 540 13.87 2.14 -12.01
CA GLU A 540 14.00 2.53 -13.41
C GLU A 540 13.09 3.73 -13.66
N GLU A 541 13.62 4.75 -14.34
CA GLU A 541 12.81 5.88 -14.76
C GLU A 541 11.75 5.35 -15.74
N PRO A 542 10.45 5.57 -15.47
CA PRO A 542 9.40 5.04 -16.32
C PRO A 542 9.53 5.66 -17.70
N ILE A 543 9.52 4.81 -18.73
CA ILE A 543 9.53 5.27 -20.13
C ILE A 543 8.34 6.22 -20.31
N LYS A 544 8.61 7.46 -20.74
CA LYS A 544 7.57 8.37 -21.22
C LYS A 544 6.94 7.74 -22.45
N VAL A 545 5.87 6.95 -22.26
CA VAL A 545 5.20 6.31 -23.38
C VAL A 545 4.37 7.37 -24.09
N ASP A 546 4.96 7.95 -25.13
CA ASP A 546 4.17 8.60 -26.17
C ASP A 546 3.57 7.51 -27.06
N LYS A 547 2.26 7.30 -26.86
CA LYS A 547 1.23 6.67 -27.71
C LYS A 547 1.50 5.32 -28.42
N ASP A 548 2.72 4.90 -28.71
CA ASP A 548 3.00 3.91 -29.75
C ASP A 548 3.32 2.48 -29.25
N ASN A 549 3.51 2.29 -27.94
CA ASN A 549 3.92 0.99 -27.38
C ASN A 549 2.92 0.30 -26.47
N SER A 550 1.76 0.90 -26.17
CA SER A 550 0.70 0.21 -25.42
C SER A 550 0.09 -0.92 -26.26
N ALA A 551 -0.41 -1.98 -25.63
CA ALA A 551 -1.16 -3.04 -26.31
C ALA A 551 -2.32 -2.47 -27.15
N PHE A 552 -2.93 -1.38 -26.65
CA PHE A 552 -3.92 -0.54 -27.33
C PHE A 552 -3.41 0.11 -28.63
N ALA A 553 -2.18 0.64 -28.64
CA ALA A 553 -1.58 1.21 -29.85
C ALA A 553 -1.26 0.15 -30.91
N LYS A 554 -0.81 -1.04 -30.45
CA LYS A 554 -0.56 -2.20 -31.30
C LYS A 554 -1.86 -2.77 -31.88
N SER A 555 -2.95 -2.81 -31.11
CA SER A 555 -4.26 -3.23 -31.63
C SER A 555 -4.82 -2.22 -32.62
N GLN A 556 -4.76 -0.91 -32.34
CA GLN A 556 -5.20 0.13 -33.29
C GLN A 556 -4.39 0.15 -34.59
N LYS A 557 -3.07 -0.09 -34.53
CA LYS A 557 -2.24 -0.25 -35.74
C LYS A 557 -2.70 -1.45 -36.56
N THR A 558 -2.97 -2.57 -35.90
CA THR A 558 -3.46 -3.80 -36.55
C THR A 558 -4.85 -3.59 -37.17
N GLU A 559 -5.78 -2.93 -36.46
CA GLU A 559 -7.14 -2.65 -36.94
C GLU A 559 -7.13 -1.65 -38.12
N LYS A 560 -6.28 -0.60 -38.07
CA LYS A 560 -6.06 0.29 -39.22
C LYS A 560 -5.45 -0.44 -40.42
N MET A 561 -4.54 -1.37 -40.18
CA MET A 561 -3.91 -2.17 -41.24
C MET A 561 -4.93 -3.13 -41.88
N ILE A 562 -5.77 -3.79 -41.09
CA ILE A 562 -6.86 -4.65 -41.58
C ILE A 562 -7.90 -3.84 -42.39
N ASN A 563 -8.29 -2.66 -41.91
CA ASN A 563 -9.23 -1.78 -42.62
C ASN A 563 -8.64 -1.14 -43.88
N ALA A 564 -7.32 -0.92 -43.92
CA ALA A 564 -6.65 -0.49 -45.14
C ALA A 564 -6.62 -1.63 -46.17
N LEU A 565 -6.31 -2.86 -45.74
CA LEU A 565 -6.29 -4.04 -46.61
C LEU A 565 -7.67 -4.40 -47.16
N SER A 566 -8.74 -4.25 -46.38
CA SER A 566 -10.12 -4.49 -46.84
C SER A 566 -10.58 -3.47 -47.90
N LYS A 567 -10.07 -2.23 -47.87
CA LYS A 567 -10.29 -1.23 -48.92
C LYS A 567 -9.48 -1.48 -50.20
N PHE A 568 -8.36 -2.20 -50.13
CA PHE A 568 -7.59 -2.60 -51.29
C PHE A 568 -8.16 -3.86 -51.98
N GLY A 569 -8.87 -4.71 -51.25
CA GLY A 569 -9.53 -5.91 -51.79
C GLY A 569 -10.88 -5.66 -52.48
N SER A 570 -11.35 -4.41 -52.55
CA SER A 570 -12.63 -4.02 -53.17
C SER A 570 -12.46 -3.17 -54.43
N ARG A 571 -11.34 -3.33 -55.16
CA ARG A 571 -11.13 -2.77 -56.50
C ARG A 571 -10.93 -3.88 -57.52
#